data_AF-A0A1G6R1S1-F1
#
_entry.id   AF-A0A1G6R1S1-F1
#
_cell.length_a   1.000
_cell.length_b   1.000
_cell.length_c   1.000
_cell.angle_alpha   90.00
_cell.angle_beta   90.00
_cell.angle_gamma   90.00
#
_symmetry.space_group_name_H-M   'P 1'
#
loop_
_entity.id
_entity.type
_entity.pdbx_description
1 polymer ?
#
loop_
_entity_poly.entity_id
_entity_poly.type
_entity_poly.pdbx_seq_one_letter_code
_entity_poly.pdbx_strand_id
1 'polypeptide(L)'
;MEKSKGTSWKKRLLTGAGIGWIMGWIFGLNAVPPRVSLEGTGGDTGVIFLPPFLYWGEVFGFAVWFAVLGSMISGGLTLLRRLRGHKRSEES
;
A
#
# COMPACT_ATOMS: atom_id res chain seq x y z
N MET A 1 33.25 8.60 -13.53
CA MET A 1 32.45 7.66 -12.70
C MET A 1 30.99 8.09 -12.75
N GLU A 2 30.24 7.63 -13.75
CA GLU A 2 28.84 8.01 -13.97
C GLU A 2 27.93 6.82 -13.62
N LYS A 3 27.84 6.50 -12.32
CA LYS A 3 26.94 5.45 -11.79
C LYS A 3 26.20 6.00 -10.57
N SER A 4 25.05 6.64 -10.76
CA SER A 4 24.22 7.01 -9.59
C SER A 4 22.73 7.26 -9.88
N LYS A 5 22.36 7.76 -11.07
CA LYS A 5 20.96 8.14 -11.34
C LYS A 5 19.98 6.96 -11.28
N GLY A 6 20.37 5.76 -11.73
CA GLY A 6 19.52 4.57 -11.69
C GLY A 6 19.29 3.98 -10.30
N THR A 7 20.30 4.05 -9.42
CA THR A 7 20.26 3.48 -8.07
C THR A 7 19.35 4.28 -7.14
N SER A 8 19.32 5.61 -7.29
CA SER A 8 18.48 6.52 -6.50
C SER A 8 16.98 6.29 -6.74
N TRP A 9 16.58 6.04 -8.00
CA TRP A 9 15.18 5.81 -8.34
C TRP A 9 14.64 4.48 -7.81
N LYS A 10 15.41 3.39 -8.00
CA LYS A 10 15.06 2.08 -7.43
C LYS A 10 14.97 2.15 -5.91
N LYS A 11 15.90 2.84 -5.24
CA LYS A 11 15.86 3.04 -3.79
C LYS A 11 14.58 3.77 -3.36
N ARG A 12 14.18 4.86 -4.04
CA ARG A 12 12.95 5.61 -3.71
C ARG A 12 11.67 4.82 -3.91
N LEU A 13 11.61 3.98 -4.94
CA LEU A 13 10.48 3.06 -5.13
C LEU A 13 10.43 2.00 -4.04
N LEU A 14 11.58 1.40 -3.71
CA LEU A 14 11.69 0.43 -2.61
C LEU A 14 11.34 1.05 -1.25
N THR A 15 11.71 2.30 -0.99
CA THR A 15 11.31 3.01 0.24
C THR A 15 9.81 3.27 0.27
N GLY A 16 9.21 3.69 -0.85
CA GLY A 16 7.76 3.88 -0.95
C GLY A 16 6.97 2.57 -0.78
N ALA A 17 7.45 1.50 -1.41
CA ALA A 17 6.92 0.15 -1.26
C ALA A 17 7.06 -0.36 0.18
N GLY A 18 8.21 -0.13 0.82
CA GLY A 18 8.46 -0.54 2.20
C GLY A 18 7.58 0.21 3.21
N ILE A 19 7.40 1.52 3.03
CA ILE A 19 6.47 2.31 3.86
C ILE A 19 5.03 1.84 3.64
N GLY A 20 4.63 1.64 2.38
CA GLY A 20 3.31 1.10 2.04
C GLY A 20 3.08 -0.28 2.66
N TRP A 21 4.09 -1.16 2.62
CA TRP A 21 4.04 -2.48 3.23
C TRP A 21 3.80 -2.39 4.74
N ILE A 22 4.59 -1.61 5.47
CA ILE A 22 4.44 -1.42 6.93
C ILE A 22 3.05 -0.87 7.26
N MET A 23 2.60 0.15 6.53
CA MET A 23 1.28 0.76 6.75
C MET A 23 0.14 -0.21 6.45
N GLY A 24 0.27 -1.04 5.42
CA GLY A 24 -0.75 -2.04 5.10
C GLY A 24 -0.82 -3.19 6.11
N TRP A 25 0.29 -3.55 6.76
CA TRP A 25 0.26 -4.46 7.90
C TRP A 25 -0.46 -3.83 9.11
N ILE A 26 -0.11 -2.60 9.47
CA ILE A 26 -0.77 -1.89 10.59
C ILE A 26 -2.26 -1.73 10.33
N PHE A 27 -2.62 -1.33 9.11
CA PHE A 27 -4.01 -1.16 8.72
C PHE A 27 -4.75 -2.49 8.66
N GLY A 28 -4.18 -3.52 8.02
CA GLY A 28 -4.78 -4.85 7.94
C GLY A 28 -5.07 -5.44 9.32
N LEU A 29 -4.14 -5.33 10.26
CA LEU A 29 -4.33 -5.83 11.63
C LEU A 29 -5.44 -5.09 12.41
N ASN A 30 -5.66 -3.80 12.11
CA ASN A 30 -6.72 -3.01 12.77
C ASN A 30 -8.07 -3.08 12.03
N ALA A 31 -8.05 -3.24 10.71
CA ALA A 31 -9.23 -3.17 9.85
C ALA A 31 -9.92 -4.53 9.67
N VAL A 32 -9.18 -5.64 9.79
CA VAL A 32 -9.76 -6.99 9.72
C VAL A 32 -10.25 -7.38 11.11
N PRO A 33 -11.57 -7.39 11.37
CA PRO A 33 -12.08 -7.87 12.63
C PRO A 33 -11.89 -9.39 12.70
N PRO A 34 -11.39 -9.95 13.83
CA PRO A 34 -11.22 -11.40 13.99
C PRO A 34 -12.57 -12.16 14.07
N ARG A 35 -13.68 -11.42 14.15
CA ARG A 35 -15.04 -11.92 14.27
C ARG A 35 -15.97 -11.11 13.39
N VAL A 36 -16.87 -11.78 12.69
CA VAL A 36 -17.96 -11.12 11.95
C VAL A 36 -19.25 -11.47 12.65
N SER A 37 -20.01 -10.45 13.03
CA SER A 37 -21.39 -10.64 13.45
C SER A 37 -22.21 -10.87 12.20
N LEU A 38 -22.72 -12.07 12.01
CA LEU A 38 -23.75 -12.31 11.01
C LEU A 38 -25.09 -12.03 11.67
N GLU A 39 -25.79 -11.05 11.12
CA GLU A 39 -27.20 -10.87 11.41
C GLU A 39 -27.94 -11.97 10.65
N GLY A 40 -28.30 -13.04 11.34
CA GLY A 40 -29.07 -14.13 10.77
C GLY A 40 -30.48 -13.65 10.43
N THR A 41 -31.05 -14.16 9.34
CA THR A 41 -32.44 -13.92 8.93
C THR A 41 -33.37 -14.42 10.05
N GLY A 42 -33.77 -13.53 10.95
CA GLY A 42 -34.55 -13.88 12.15
C GLY A 42 -34.18 -13.12 13.44
N GLY A 43 -33.11 -12.32 13.44
CA GLY A 43 -32.72 -11.51 14.62
C GLY A 43 -31.72 -12.19 15.56
N ASP A 44 -31.28 -13.41 15.25
CA ASP A 44 -30.17 -14.06 15.95
C ASP A 44 -28.84 -13.51 15.45
N THR A 45 -28.07 -12.91 16.35
CA THR A 45 -26.70 -12.45 16.10
C THR A 45 -25.73 -13.59 16.39
N GLY A 46 -25.34 -14.31 15.34
CA GLY A 46 -24.29 -15.32 15.42
C GLY A 46 -22.91 -14.68 15.27
N VAL A 47 -22.02 -14.89 16.24
CA VAL A 47 -20.61 -14.49 16.12
C VAL A 47 -19.85 -15.64 15.46
N ILE A 48 -19.41 -15.44 14.22
CA ILE A 48 -18.51 -16.39 13.55
C ILE A 48 -17.08 -15.86 13.67
N PHE A 49 -16.20 -16.70 14.20
CA PHE A 49 -14.76 -16.45 14.20
C PHE A 49 -14.21 -16.74 12.81
N LEU A 50 -13.46 -15.80 12.25
CA LEU A 50 -12.80 -16.04 10.96
C LEU A 50 -11.78 -17.16 11.13
N PRO A 51 -11.78 -18.16 10.24
CA PRO A 51 -10.68 -19.10 10.14
C PRO A 51 -9.34 -18.34 10.02
N PRO A 52 -8.29 -18.76 10.75
CA PRO A 52 -7.01 -18.05 10.75
C PRO A 52 -6.46 -17.77 9.35
N PHE A 53 -6.63 -18.71 8.41
CA PHE A 53 -6.14 -18.54 7.04
C PHE A 53 -6.83 -17.39 6.27
N LEU A 54 -8.13 -17.17 6.50
CA LEU A 54 -8.86 -16.06 5.86
C LEU A 54 -8.45 -14.73 6.47
N TYR A 55 -8.34 -14.67 7.80
CA TYR A 55 -7.87 -13.49 8.50
C TYR A 55 -6.50 -13.04 7.99
N TRP A 56 -5.51 -13.95 8.00
CA TRP A 56 -4.17 -13.64 7.53
C TRP A 56 -4.13 -13.32 6.02
N GLY A 57 -5.00 -13.95 5.22
CA GLY A 57 -5.16 -13.64 3.80
C GLY A 57 -5.62 -12.20 3.55
N GLU A 58 -6.61 -11.71 4.29
CA GLU A 58 -7.09 -10.32 4.19
C GLU A 58 -6.03 -9.32 4.66
N VAL A 59 -5.40 -9.58 5.80
CA VAL A 59 -4.32 -8.73 6.34
C VAL A 59 -3.17 -8.60 5.31
N PHE A 60 -2.78 -9.72 4.69
CA PHE A 60 -1.76 -9.72 3.64
C PHE A 60 -2.23 -8.97 2.38
N GLY A 61 -3.50 -9.11 2.00
CA GLY A 61 -4.12 -8.34 0.92
C GLY A 61 -3.99 -6.83 1.13
N PHE A 62 -4.24 -6.35 2.35
CA PHE A 62 -4.01 -4.94 2.71
C PHE A 62 -2.53 -4.54 2.61
N ALA A 63 -1.62 -5.37 3.12
CA ALA A 63 -0.17 -5.12 3.01
C ALA A 63 0.29 -4.95 1.56
N VAL A 64 -0.16 -5.83 0.66
CA VAL A 64 0.12 -5.74 -0.77
C VAL A 64 -0.52 -4.50 -1.40
N TRP A 65 -1.79 -4.23 -1.10
CA TRP A 65 -2.51 -3.07 -1.66
C TRP A 65 -1.82 -1.74 -1.32
N PHE A 66 -1.43 -1.54 -0.06
CA PHE A 66 -0.70 -0.32 0.33
C PHE A 66 0.72 -0.26 -0.24
N ALA A 67 1.41 -1.38 -0.42
CA ALA A 67 2.71 -1.40 -1.08
C ALA A 67 2.63 -0.98 -2.57
N VAL A 68 1.58 -1.42 -3.28
CA VAL A 68 1.29 -0.98 -4.64
C VAL A 68 0.96 0.52 -4.65
N LEU A 69 0.09 0.98 -3.75
CA LEU A 69 -0.28 2.38 -3.64
C LEU A 69 0.94 3.28 -3.36
N GLY A 70 1.80 2.90 -2.41
CA GLY A 70 3.04 3.61 -2.10
C GLY A 70 4.01 3.67 -3.29
N SER A 71 4.09 2.58 -4.07
CA SER A 71 4.89 2.53 -5.29
C SER A 71 4.34 3.45 -6.38
N MET A 72 3.01 3.49 -6.57
CA MET A 72 2.34 4.38 -7.52
C MET A 72 2.55 5.86 -7.14
N ILE A 73 2.42 6.21 -5.86
CA ILE A 73 2.65 7.57 -5.35
C ILE A 73 4.10 7.99 -5.61
N SER A 74 5.07 7.12 -5.28
CA SER A 74 6.50 7.39 -5.49
C SER A 74 6.85 7.53 -6.98
N GLY A 75 6.29 6.67 -7.83
CA GLY A 75 6.40 6.77 -9.29
C GLY A 75 5.80 8.06 -9.84
N GLY A 76 4.57 8.38 -9.46
CA GLY A 76 3.83 9.58 -9.88
C GLY A 76 4.53 10.87 -9.49
N LEU A 77 5.01 10.98 -8.25
CA LEU A 77 5.82 12.12 -7.79
C LEU A 77 7.12 12.29 -8.60
N THR A 78 7.75 11.19 -8.99
CA THR A 78 8.97 11.23 -9.80
C THR A 78 8.67 11.72 -11.22
N LEU A 79 7.57 11.25 -11.82
CA LEU A 79 7.12 11.70 -13.13
C LEU A 79 6.76 13.18 -13.12
N LEU A 80 6.01 13.64 -12.12
CA LEU A 80 5.66 15.05 -11.92
C LEU A 80 6.91 15.93 -11.78
N ARG A 81 7.92 15.48 -11.03
CA ARG A 81 9.20 16.21 -10.90
C ARG A 81 9.96 16.29 -12.22
N ARG A 82 9.94 15.22 -13.04
CA ARG A 82 10.53 15.24 -14.39
C ARG A 82 9.82 16.23 -15.29
N LEU A 83 8.49 16.20 -15.32
CA LEU A 83 7.69 17.10 -16.16
C LEU A 83 7.86 18.57 -15.76
N ARG A 84 7.89 18.86 -14.45
CA ARG A 84 8.12 20.22 -13.94
C ARG A 84 9.54 20.74 -14.22
N GLY A 85 10.54 19.86 -14.20
CA GLY A 85 11.91 20.19 -14.58
C GLY A 85 12.05 20.52 -16.07
N HIS A 86 11.29 19.84 -16.92
CA HIS A 86 11.31 20.09 -18.37
C HIS A 86 10.71 21.45 -18.71
N LYS A 87 9.60 21.82 -18.06
CA LYS A 87 8.92 23.11 -18.26
C LYS A 87 9.80 24.31 -17.89
N ARG A 88 10.66 24.17 -16.87
CA ARG A 88 11.58 25.23 -16.42
C ARG A 88 12.79 25.45 -17.35
N SER A 89 13.06 24.48 -18.21
CA SER A 89 14.16 24.55 -19.19
C SER A 89 13.75 25.22 -20.50
N GLU A 90 12.45 25.38 -20.76
CA GLU A 90 11.93 26.11 -21.93
C GLU A 90 11.65 27.59 -21.63
N GLU A 91 11.67 27.96 -20.35
CA GLU A 91 11.41 29.32 -19.86
C GLU A 91 12.70 30.10 -19.53
N SER A 92 13.87 29.48 -19.71
CA SER A 92 15.22 30.07 -19.49
C SER A 92 16.05 30.00 -20.75
#